data_AF-A0A3B9A4A9-F1
#
_entry.id   AF-A0A3B9A4A9-F1
#
_cell.length_a   1.000
_cell.length_b   1.000
_cell.length_c   1.000
_cell.angle_alpha   90.00
_cell.angle_beta   90.00
_cell.angle_gamma   90.00
#
_symmetry.space_group_name_H-M   'P 1'
#
loop_
_entity.id
_entity.type
_entity.pdbx_description
1 polymer ?
#
loop_
_entity_poly.entity_id
_entity_poly.type
_entity_poly.pdbx_seq_one_letter_code
_entity_poly.pdbx_strand_id
1 'polypeptide(L)'
;ARVPTSDEAGMKEATSKIQELMLTEMPMIPLWYNGLWAQWTESTWTNWPSEKNPVSLPSTWSGYWQMGGLHTLINLKPVSP
;
A
#
# COMPACT_ATOMS: atom_id res chain seq x y z
N ALA A 1 20.40 -10.57 7.49
CA ALA A 1 20.84 -9.53 6.54
C ALA A 1 22.08 -8.84 7.10
N ARG A 2 22.96 -8.27 6.26
CA ARG A 2 24.18 -7.57 6.72
C ARG A 2 23.85 -6.31 7.52
N VAL A 3 22.72 -5.67 7.22
CA VAL A 3 22.13 -4.58 8.01
C VAL A 3 20.95 -5.15 8.80
N PRO A 4 20.95 -5.11 10.14
CA PRO A 4 19.81 -5.49 10.95
C PRO A 4 18.60 -4.58 10.69
N THR A 5 17.38 -5.11 10.78
CA THR A 5 16.14 -4.32 10.58
C THR A 5 15.90 -3.26 11.65
N SER A 6 16.63 -3.33 12.78
CA SER A 6 16.61 -2.33 13.86
C SER A 6 17.66 -1.23 13.70
N ASP A 7 18.57 -1.33 12.73
CA ASP A 7 19.64 -0.35 12.50
C ASP A 7 19.18 0.69 11.47
N GLU A 8 18.44 1.70 11.91
CA GLU A 8 17.95 2.76 11.03
C GLU A 8 19.07 3.55 10.36
N ALA A 9 20.19 3.77 11.05
CA ALA A 9 21.31 4.52 10.50
C ALA A 9 21.97 3.75 9.35
N GLY A 10 22.25 2.45 9.57
CA GLY A 10 22.76 1.57 8.53
C GLY A 10 21.80 1.41 7.35
N MET A 11 20.48 1.32 7.60
CA MET A 11 19.47 1.27 6.53
C MET A 11 19.45 2.54 5.68
N LYS A 12 19.54 3.72 6.31
CA LYS A 12 19.60 5.00 5.60
C LYS A 12 20.87 5.11 4.75
N GLU A 13 22.03 4.75 5.31
CA GLU A 13 23.30 4.78 4.57
C GLU A 13 23.25 3.85 3.34
N ALA A 14 22.76 2.62 3.51
CA ALA A 14 22.64 1.66 2.42
C ALA A 14 21.64 2.13 1.35
N THR A 15 20.48 2.67 1.75
CA THR A 15 19.45 3.17 0.83
C THR A 15 19.96 4.39 0.04
N SER A 16 20.71 5.29 0.68
CA SER A 16 21.32 6.46 0.03
C SER A 16 22.24 6.05 -1.13
N LYS A 17 23.09 5.03 -0.92
CA LYS A 17 23.98 4.51 -1.98
C LYS A 17 23.20 3.90 -3.15
N ILE A 18 22.08 3.23 -2.89
CA ILE A 18 21.20 2.70 -3.94
C ILE A 18 20.53 3.84 -4.72
N GLN A 19 20.05 4.87 -4.01
CA GLN A 19 19.42 6.04 -4.63
C GLN A 19 20.40 6.80 -5.53
N GLU A 20 21.66 6.97 -5.11
CA GLU A 20 22.71 7.60 -5.91
C GLU A 20 22.94 6.84 -7.24
N LEU A 21 23.02 5.51 -7.20
CA LEU A 21 23.12 4.69 -8.41
C LEU A 21 21.88 4.80 -9.30
N MET A 22 20.67 4.74 -8.73
CA MET A 22 19.42 4.86 -9.48
C MET A 22 19.31 6.21 -10.21
N LEU A 23 19.79 7.30 -9.59
CA LEU A 23 19.75 8.65 -10.16
C LEU A 23 20.89 8.93 -11.15
N THR A 24 22.01 8.21 -11.03
CA THR A 24 23.16 8.39 -11.92
C THR A 24 23.03 7.52 -13.18
N GLU A 25 22.71 6.24 -13.01
CA GLU A 25 22.61 5.27 -14.10
C GLU A 25 21.23 5.28 -14.78
N MET A 26 20.22 5.84 -14.10
CA MET A 26 18.84 5.97 -14.58
C MET A 26 18.25 4.70 -15.25
N PRO A 27 18.44 3.48 -14.69
CA PRO A 27 17.91 2.25 -15.30
C PRO A 27 16.37 2.20 -15.28
N MET A 28 15.75 3.01 -14.43
CA MET A 28 14.32 3.28 -14.36
C MET A 28 14.12 4.73 -13.95
N ILE A 29 13.25 5.45 -14.68
CA ILE A 29 12.95 6.86 -14.45
C ILE A 29 11.63 6.96 -13.69
N PRO A 30 11.63 7.25 -12.38
CA PRO A 30 10.42 7.45 -11.61
C PRO A 30 9.75 8.76 -12.02
N LEU A 31 8.43 8.72 -12.29
CA LEU A 31 7.66 9.90 -12.71
C LEU A 31 6.55 10.24 -11.70
N TRP A 32 5.74 9.25 -11.33
CA TRP A 32 4.69 9.41 -10.32
C TRP A 32 4.44 8.08 -9.59
N TYR A 33 3.84 8.16 -8.41
CA TYR A 33 3.26 7.00 -7.74
C TYR A 33 1.87 6.74 -8.31
N ASN A 34 1.67 5.58 -8.91
CA ASN A 34 0.35 5.23 -9.46
C ASN A 34 -0.66 5.05 -8.31
N GLY A 35 -1.92 5.42 -8.58
CA GLY A 35 -2.98 5.33 -7.58
C GLY A 35 -3.25 3.89 -7.17
N LEU A 36 -3.57 3.67 -5.89
CA LEU A 36 -4.20 2.44 -5.44
C LEU A 36 -5.70 2.54 -5.78
N TRP A 37 -6.08 2.09 -6.98
CA TRP A 37 -7.42 2.32 -7.50
C TRP A 37 -8.46 1.48 -6.76
N ALA A 38 -9.41 2.16 -6.10
CA ALA A 38 -10.55 1.55 -5.46
C ALA A 38 -11.74 2.51 -5.47
N GLN A 39 -12.88 2.04 -5.98
CA GLN A 39 -14.15 2.75 -5.99
C GLN A 39 -15.25 1.74 -5.74
N TRP A 40 -16.33 2.18 -5.09
CA TRP A 40 -17.45 1.31 -4.73
C TRP A 40 -18.76 2.10 -4.70
N THR A 41 -19.86 1.36 -4.71
CA THR A 41 -21.21 1.90 -4.53
C THR A 41 -21.77 1.37 -3.20
N GLU A 42 -22.53 2.19 -2.51
CA GLU A 42 -23.14 1.81 -1.22
C GLU A 42 -24.59 1.33 -1.36
N SER A 43 -25.02 0.89 -2.55
CA SER A 43 -26.39 0.42 -2.80
C SER A 43 -26.72 -0.93 -2.16
N THR A 44 -25.71 -1.72 -1.82
CA THR A 44 -25.88 -3.08 -1.29
C THR A 44 -24.92 -3.36 -0.13
N TRP A 45 -23.72 -2.78 -0.18
CA TRP A 45 -22.69 -2.96 0.85
C TRP A 45 -22.20 -1.61 1.36
N THR A 46 -22.11 -1.49 2.68
CA THR A 46 -21.61 -0.33 3.42
C THR A 46 -20.37 -0.71 4.22
N ASN A 47 -19.87 0.24 5.01
CA ASN A 47 -18.70 0.08 5.88
C ASN A 47 -17.39 -0.12 5.09
N TRP A 48 -17.28 0.52 3.93
CA TRP A 48 -16.05 0.52 3.16
C TRP A 48 -14.94 1.29 3.89
N PRO A 49 -13.67 0.85 3.76
CA PRO A 49 -12.53 1.59 4.27
C PRO A 49 -12.42 2.95 3.58
N SER A 50 -12.14 3.99 4.36
CA SER A 50 -11.90 5.34 3.85
C SER A 50 -10.89 6.05 4.74
N GLU A 51 -10.50 7.27 4.41
CA GLU A 51 -9.62 8.08 5.28
C GLU A 51 -10.21 8.27 6.69
N LYS A 52 -11.55 8.39 6.79
CA LYS A 52 -12.26 8.50 8.07
C LYS A 52 -12.49 7.15 8.77
N ASN A 53 -12.28 6.04 8.06
CA ASN A 53 -12.39 4.68 8.56
C ASN A 53 -11.22 3.82 8.02
N PRO A 54 -9.97 4.09 8.44
CA PRO A 54 -8.76 3.58 7.78
C PRO A 54 -8.43 2.14 8.22
N VAL A 55 -9.43 1.26 8.21
CA VAL A 55 -9.33 -0.10 8.76
C VAL A 55 -8.48 -1.02 7.88
N SER A 56 -8.43 -0.78 6.56
CA SER A 56 -7.65 -1.60 5.63
C SER A 56 -7.43 -0.90 4.28
N LEU A 57 -6.51 -1.44 3.47
CA LEU A 57 -6.35 -1.08 2.06
C LEU A 57 -7.38 -1.83 1.19
N PRO A 58 -8.31 -1.13 0.52
CA PRO A 58 -9.40 -1.75 -0.23
C PRO A 58 -8.97 -2.15 -1.65
N SER A 59 -7.89 -2.92 -1.79
CA SER A 59 -7.41 -3.42 -3.08
C SER A 59 -7.31 -4.95 -3.09
N THR A 60 -7.77 -5.55 -4.19
CA THR A 60 -7.79 -6.99 -4.43
C THR A 60 -6.78 -7.44 -5.48
N TRP A 61 -5.85 -6.56 -5.85
CA TRP A 61 -4.75 -6.91 -6.75
C TRP A 61 -3.88 -8.02 -6.15
N SER A 62 -3.18 -8.77 -7.00
CA SER A 62 -2.22 -9.77 -6.55
C SER A 62 -1.20 -9.13 -5.60
N GLY A 63 -0.98 -9.73 -4.43
CA GLY A 63 -0.13 -9.20 -3.37
C GLY A 63 -0.79 -8.21 -2.40
N TYR A 64 -2.01 -7.72 -2.68
CA TYR A 64 -2.72 -6.78 -1.80
C TYR A 64 -3.76 -7.44 -0.89
N TRP A 65 -4.12 -8.71 -1.14
CA TRP A 65 -5.03 -9.46 -0.26
C TRP A 65 -4.53 -9.51 1.19
N GLN A 66 -3.26 -9.84 1.38
CA GLN A 66 -2.61 -9.89 2.70
C GLN A 66 -2.27 -8.49 3.27
N MET A 67 -2.30 -7.46 2.43
CA MET A 67 -2.01 -6.08 2.84
C MET A 67 -3.26 -5.31 3.31
N GLY A 68 -4.43 -5.94 3.28
CA GLY A 68 -5.68 -5.34 3.73
C GLY A 68 -6.91 -5.76 2.92
N GLY A 69 -6.75 -6.24 1.70
CA GLY A 69 -7.88 -6.59 0.83
C GLY A 69 -8.82 -7.63 1.44
N LEU A 70 -8.28 -8.65 2.14
CA LEU A 70 -9.10 -9.62 2.86
C LEU A 70 -9.86 -8.99 4.02
N HIS A 71 -9.21 -8.09 4.78
CA HIS A 71 -9.84 -7.36 5.87
C HIS A 71 -10.97 -6.46 5.38
N THR A 72 -10.84 -5.83 4.22
CA THR A 72 -11.93 -5.09 3.61
C THR A 72 -13.15 -5.98 3.42
N LEU A 73 -12.99 -7.13 2.75
CA LEU A 73 -14.10 -8.02 2.40
C LEU A 73 -14.87 -8.53 3.61
N ILE A 74 -14.17 -8.99 4.66
CA ILE A 74 -14.80 -9.59 5.85
C ILE A 74 -15.45 -8.56 6.78
N ASN A 75 -15.19 -7.26 6.57
CA ASN A 75 -15.77 -6.18 7.38
C ASN A 75 -16.89 -5.42 6.66
N LEU A 76 -17.20 -5.74 5.40
CA LEU A 76 -18.36 -5.15 4.72
C LEU A 76 -19.65 -5.54 5.43
N LYS A 77 -20.62 -4.63 5.39
CA LYS A 77 -21.95 -4.84 5.97
C LYS A 77 -23.02 -4.66 4.90
N PRO A 78 -24.06 -5.49 4.85
CA PRO A 78 -25.18 -5.23 3.97
C PRO A 78 -25.85 -3.90 4.35
N VAL A 79 -26.41 -3.19 3.38
CA VAL A 79 -27.29 -2.04 3.65
C VAL A 79 -28.51 -2.55 4.44
N SER A 80 -28.90 -1.83 5.50
CA SER A 80 -30.12 -2.14 6.25
C SER A 80 -31.36 -1.96 5.37
N PRO A 81 -32.40 -2.82 5.49
CA PRO A 81 -33.64 -2.70 4.73
C PRO A 81 -34.33 -1.34 4.90
#